data_AF-A0ABD2GIB4-F1
#
_entry.id   AF-A0ABD2GIB4-F1
#
_cell.length_a   1.000
_cell.length_b   1.000
_cell.length_c   1.000
_cell.angle_alpha   90.00
_cell.angle_beta   90.00
_cell.angle_gamma   90.00
#
_symmetry.space_group_name_H-M   'P 1'
#
loop_
_entity.id
_entity.type
_entity.pdbx_description
1 polymer ?
#
loop_
_entity_poly.entity_id
_entity_poly.type
_entity_poly.pdbx_seq_one_letter_code
_entity_poly.pdbx_strand_id
1 'polypeptide(L)' 'VLEVFGAGTACVVCPVGSLLYRETTYQVPTMQNGLAKRFHKELTDMQYGRKSSEWAPVVV' A
#
# COMPACT_ATOMS: atom_id res chain seq x y z
N VAL A 1 -10.01 -10.30 -4.90
CA VAL A 1 -10.23 -8.84 -4.82
C VAL A 1 -9.42 -8.20 -5.93
N LEU A 2 -10.01 -7.29 -6.71
CA LEU A 2 -9.29 -6.55 -7.76
C LEU A 2 -8.93 -5.18 -7.18
N GLU A 3 -7.63 -4.91 -7.03
CA GLU A 3 -7.11 -3.68 -6.44
C GLU A 3 -5.97 -3.12 -7.28
N VAL A 4 -5.83 -1.79 -7.29
CA VAL A 4 -4.67 -1.10 -7.87
C VAL A 4 -4.12 -0.16 -6.82
N PHE A 5 -2.82 -0.22 -6.55
CA PHE A 5 -2.13 0.69 -5.62
C PHE A 5 -0.71 0.97 -6.11
N GLY A 6 -0.21 2.17 -5.83
CA GLY A 6 1.21 2.49 -5.97
C GLY A 6 1.98 2.05 -4.72
N ALA A 7 3.27 1.74 -4.87
CA ALA A 7 4.17 1.44 -3.76
C ALA A 7 5.47 2.25 -3.91
N GLY A 8 5.98 2.79 -2.81
CA GLY A 8 7.19 3.58 -2.80
C GLY A 8 7.51 4.10 -1.41
N THR A 9 8.77 4.47 -1.16
CA THR A 9 9.26 4.82 0.18
C THR A 9 8.44 5.91 0.86
N ALA A 10 7.96 6.90 0.10
CA ALA A 10 7.21 8.03 0.65
C ALA A 10 5.81 7.65 1.19
N CYS A 11 5.14 6.67 0.59
CA CYS A 11 3.76 6.32 0.93
C CYS A 11 3.59 4.89 1.47
N VAL A 12 4.63 4.05 1.33
CA VAL A 12 4.61 2.58 1.52
C VAL A 12 3.64 1.89 0.55
N VAL A 13 2.34 2.22 0.64
CA VAL A 13 1.26 1.79 -0.24
C VAL A 13 0.24 2.93 -0.41
N CYS A 14 -0.16 3.23 -1.65
CA CYS A 14 -1.15 4.27 -1.99
C CYS A 14 -2.28 3.70 -2.87
N PRO A 15 -3.49 3.46 -2.34
CA PRO A 15 -4.64 2.95 -3.10
C PRO A 15 -5.07 3.89 -4.23
N VAL A 16 -5.41 3.33 -5.40
CA VAL A 16 -5.97 4.07 -6.54
C VAL A 16 -7.48 3.90 -6.59
N GLY A 17 -8.22 5.01 -6.46
CA GLY A 17 -9.70 5.01 -6.50
C GLY A 17 -10.28 5.14 -7.91
N SER A 18 -9.60 5.85 -8.81
CA SER A 18 -10.06 6.06 -10.18
C SER A 18 -8.90 6.36 -11.12
N LEU A 19 -9.15 6.22 -12.43
CA LEU A 19 -8.21 6.53 -13.50
C LEU A 19 -8.92 7.36 -14.56
N LEU A 20 -8.35 8.50 -14.94
CA LEU A 20 -8.83 9.28 -16.08
C LEU A 20 -8.11 8.83 -17.34
N TYR A 21 -8.85 8.39 -18.35
CA TYR A 21 -8.31 7.98 -19.64
C TYR A 21 -9.24 8.38 -20.78
N ARG A 22 -8.72 9.12 -21.76
CA ARG A 22 -9.48 9.63 -22.92
C ARG A 22 -10.79 10.32 -22.50
N GLU A 23 -10.68 11.29 -21.60
CA GLU A 23 -11.80 12.07 -21.04
C GLU A 23 -12.84 11.26 -20.24
N THR A 24 -12.62 9.95 -20.08
CA THR A 24 -13.49 9.06 -19.32
C THR A 24 -12.86 8.70 -17.99
N THR A 25 -13.58 8.92 -16.90
CA THR A 25 -13.14 8.52 -15.55
C THR A 25 -13.62 7.10 -15.24
N TYR A 26 -12.69 6.18 -15.06
CA TYR A 26 -12.94 4.80 -14.67
C TYR A 26 -12.80 4.66 -13.15
N GLN A 27 -13.82 4.14 -12.50
CA GLN A 27 -13.76 3.82 -11.06
C GLN A 27 -13.07 2.47 -10.86
N VAL A 28 -12.14 2.41 -9.91
CA VAL A 28 -11.44 1.18 -9.55
C VAL A 28 -11.99 0.71 -8.19
N PRO A 29 -12.39 -0.57 -8.04
CA PRO A 29 -12.98 -1.07 -6.80
C PRO A 29 -11.96 -1.24 -5.64
N THR A 30 -10.85 -0.49 -5.64
CA THR A 30 -9.74 -0.64 -4.67
C THR A 30 -10.13 -0.32 -3.24
N MET A 31 -11.07 0.59 -3.01
CA MET A 31 -11.38 1.09 -1.66
C MET A 31 -12.15 0.08 -0.79
N GLN A 32 -12.53 -1.06 -1.36
CA GLN A 32 -13.09 -2.19 -0.62
C GLN A 32 -11.94 -2.86 0.15
N ASN A 33 -12.14 -3.19 1.43
CA ASN A 33 -11.09 -3.75 2.31
C ASN A 33 -10.26 -4.83 1.58
N GLY A 34 -8.94 -4.61 1.54
CA GLY A 34 -8.10 -5.24 0.52
C GLY A 34 -6.63 -5.45 0.92
N LEU A 35 -5.86 -5.99 -0.03
CA LEU A 35 -4.43 -6.28 0.09
C LEU A 35 -3.61 -5.03 0.42
N ALA A 36 -3.97 -3.86 -0.11
CA ALA A 36 -3.25 -2.61 0.16
C ALA A 36 -3.11 -2.32 1.67
N LYS A 37 -4.19 -2.53 2.43
CA LYS A 37 -4.21 -2.30 3.89
C LYS A 37 -3.35 -3.34 4.63
N ARG A 38 -3.36 -4.59 4.17
CA ARG A 38 -2.53 -5.66 4.73
C ARG A 38 -1.04 -5.36 4.52
N PHE A 39 -0.64 -4.97 3.31
CA PHE A 39 0.75 -4.61 3.02
C PHE A 39 1.21 -3.39 3.82
N HIS A 40 0.39 -2.35 3.87
CA HIS A 40 0.72 -1.17 4.68
C HIS A 40 0.95 -1.55 6.15
N LYS A 41 0.06 -2.36 6.74
CA LYS A 41 0.21 -2.81 8.12
C LYS A 41 1.47 -3.64 8.34
N GLU A 42 1.69 -4.68 7.53
CA GLU A 42 2.85 -5.56 7.70
C GLU A 42 4.17 -4.81 7.56
N LEU A 43 4.29 -3.96 6.53
CA LEU A 43 5.50 -3.18 6.29
C LEU A 43 5.76 -2.16 7.41
N THR A 44 4.72 -1.45 7.86
CA THR A 44 4.87 -0.48 8.97
C THR A 44 5.15 -1.17 10.30
N ASP A 45 4.54 -2.32 10.58
CA ASP A 45 4.82 -3.08 11.79
C ASP A 45 6.28 -3.57 11.81
N MET A 46 6.85 -3.93 10.66
CA MET A 46 8.29 -4.23 10.53
C MET A 46 9.17 -2.98 10.72
N GLN A 47 8.87 -1.89 10.01
CA GLN A 47 9.67 -0.66 10.00
C GLN A 47 9.73 0.02 11.37
N TYR A 48 8.64 -0.01 12.13
CA TYR A 48 8.56 0.59 13.46
C TYR A 48 8.83 -0.41 14.60
N GLY A 49 9.34 -1.60 14.28
CA GLY A 49 9.79 -2.59 15.28
C GLY A 49 8.66 -3.26 16.07
N ARG A 50 7.40 -3.13 15.66
CA ARG A 50 6.28 -3.89 16.25
C ARG A 50 6.33 -5.36 15.88
N LYS A 51 7.00 -5.68 14.77
CA LYS A 51 7.30 -7.03 14.29
C LYS A 51 8.78 -7.11 13.90
N SER A 52 9.52 -8.04 14.51
CA SER A 52 10.92 -8.28 14.13
C SER A 52 11.02 -8.78 12.68
N SER A 53 11.99 -8.27 11.94
CA SER A 53 12.25 -8.64 10.55
C SER A 53 13.70 -8.35 10.18
N GLU A 54 14.32 -9.24 9.41
CA GLU A 54 15.67 -9.06 8.85
C GLU A 54 15.76 -7.83 7.93
N TRP A 55 14.63 -7.34 7.41
CA TRP A 55 14.56 -6.16 6.55
C TRP A 55 14.58 -4.83 7.31
N ALA A 56 14.48 -4.86 8.64
CA ALA A 56 14.52 -3.66 9.49
C ALA A 56 15.58 -3.84 10.60
N PRO A 57 16.89 -3.88 10.24
CA PRO A 57 17.95 -4.00 11.22
C PRO A 57 18.02 -2.76 12.11
N VAL A 58 18.32 -2.98 13.40
CA VAL A 58 18.57 -1.89 14.34
C VAL A 58 19.92 -1.26 13.99
N VAL A 59 19.91 0.04 13.71
CA VAL A 59 21.13 0.83 13.55
C VAL A 59 21.52 1.36 14.93
N VAL A 60 22.71 0.99 15.38
CA VAL A 60 23.31 1.41 16.67
C VAL A 60 24.39 2.44 16.41
#